data_AF-A0A6J6XJ96-F1
#
_entry.id   AF-A0A6J6XJ96-F1
#
_cell.length_a   1.000
_cell.length_b   1.000
_cell.length_c   1.000
_cell.angle_alpha   90.00
_cell.angle_beta   90.00
_cell.angle_gamma   90.00
#
_symmetry.space_group_name_H-M   'P 1'
#
loop_
_entity.id
_entity.type
_entity.pdbx_description
1 polymer ?
#
loop_
_entity_poly.entity_id
_entity_poly.type
_entity_poly.pdbx_seq_one_letter_code
_entity_poly.pdbx_strand_id
1 'polypeptide(L)'
;MIERRLRETGVRLRRLREELSVVDEQLSHLDDEADDKALRSLVAETSGAGVEYREAQLHADAMRKHRLHVQNSILELEGKQDELLDKMSQS
;
A
#
# COMPACT_ATOMS: atom_id res chain seq x y z
N MET A 1 2.06 30.71 9.72
CA MET A 1 2.94 29.66 9.13
C MET A 1 2.47 28.24 9.46
N ILE A 2 2.08 27.94 10.72
CA ILE A 2 1.59 26.61 11.14
C ILE A 2 0.37 26.16 10.34
N GLU A 3 -0.66 27.01 10.19
CA GLU A 3 -1.86 26.68 9.40
C GLU A 3 -1.56 26.32 7.93
N ARG A 4 -0.57 26.99 7.32
CA ARG A 4 -0.15 26.69 5.95
C ARG A 4 0.46 25.28 5.88
N ARG A 5 1.33 24.94 6.84
CA ARG A 5 1.91 23.59 6.95
C ARG A 5 0.84 22.53 7.19
N LEU A 6 -0.14 22.78 8.06
CA LEU A 6 -1.27 21.89 8.29
C LEU A 6 -2.08 21.64 7.02
N ARG A 7 -2.37 22.70 6.24
CA ARG A 7 -3.03 22.58 4.93
C ARG A 7 -2.21 21.72 3.96
N GLU A 8 -0.91 21.95 3.86
CA GLU A 8 -0.01 21.16 3.00
C GLU A 8 0.06 19.69 3.43
N THR A 9 0.17 19.40 4.73
CA THR A 9 0.13 18.04 5.29
C THR A 9 -1.21 17.36 4.98
N GLY A 10 -2.33 18.05 5.18
CA GLY A 10 -3.65 17.51 4.87
C GLY A 10 -3.86 17.16 3.39
N VAL A 11 -3.30 17.95 2.47
CA VAL A 11 -3.31 17.62 1.03
C VAL A 11 -2.51 16.35 0.75
N ARG A 12 -1.33 16.20 1.36
CA ARG A 12 -0.47 15.01 1.18
C ARG A 12 -1.13 13.76 1.76
N LEU A 13 -1.73 13.85 2.94
CA LEU A 13 -2.45 12.74 3.57
C LEU A 13 -3.61 12.26 2.70
N ARG A 14 -4.40 13.16 2.11
CA ARG A 14 -5.47 12.77 1.19
C ARG A 14 -4.94 11.98 -0.01
N ARG A 15 -3.88 12.48 -0.64
CA ARG A 15 -3.26 11.80 -1.79
C ARG A 15 -2.74 10.41 -1.44
N LEU A 16 -2.05 10.26 -0.30
CA LEU A 16 -1.54 8.96 0.12
C LEU A 16 -2.66 7.98 0.49
N ARG A 17 -3.78 8.46 1.04
CA ARG A 17 -4.95 7.62 1.30
C ARG A 17 -5.65 7.17 0.02
N GLU A 18 -5.72 8.06 -0.98
CA GLU A 18 -6.19 7.70 -2.34
C GLU A 18 -5.26 6.66 -2.98
N GLU A 19 -3.95 6.86 -2.90
CA GLU A 19 -2.94 5.90 -3.37
C GLU A 19 -3.08 4.55 -2.65
N LEU A 20 -3.22 4.55 -1.32
CA LEU A 20 -3.41 3.32 -0.55
C LEU A 20 -4.66 2.56 -1.00
N SER A 21 -5.76 3.25 -1.29
CA SER A 21 -6.98 2.61 -1.80
C SER A 21 -6.75 1.91 -3.13
N VAL A 22 -5.98 2.52 -4.04
CA VAL A 22 -5.64 1.91 -5.33
C VAL A 22 -4.69 0.73 -5.14
N VAL A 23 -3.71 0.86 -4.25
CA VAL A 23 -2.77 -0.22 -3.92
C VAL A 23 -3.49 -1.41 -3.29
N ASP A 24 -4.48 -1.17 -2.43
CA ASP A 24 -5.32 -2.22 -1.84
C ASP A 24 -6.11 -2.98 -2.92
N GLU A 25 -6.70 -2.28 -3.88
CA GLU A 25 -7.41 -2.89 -5.01
C GLU A 25 -6.48 -3.73 -5.88
N GLN A 26 -5.32 -3.17 -6.25
CA GLN A 26 -4.31 -3.88 -7.05
C GLN A 26 -3.78 -5.12 -6.33
N LEU A 27 -3.54 -5.02 -5.03
CA LEU A 27 -3.08 -6.16 -4.24
C LEU A 27 -4.12 -7.27 -4.20
N SER A 28 -5.41 -6.94 -4.03
CA SER A 28 -6.49 -7.94 -4.08
C SER A 28 -6.48 -8.70 -5.40
N HIS A 29 -6.34 -8.00 -6.52
CA HIS A 29 -6.28 -8.64 -7.84
C HIS A 29 -5.05 -9.54 -8.02
N LEU A 30 -3.89 -9.14 -7.51
CA LEU A 30 -2.67 -9.94 -7.58
C LEU A 30 -2.74 -11.19 -6.69
N ASP A 31 -3.39 -11.09 -5.53
CA ASP A 31 -3.62 -12.21 -4.64
C ASP A 31 -4.57 -13.24 -5.29
N ASP A 32 -5.68 -12.77 -5.88
CA ASP A 32 -6.61 -13.62 -6.65
C ASP A 32 -5.90 -14.33 -7.81
N GLU A 33 -5.04 -13.62 -8.57
CA GLU A 33 -4.28 -14.20 -9.68
C GLU A 33 -3.27 -15.26 -9.20
N ALA A 34 -2.60 -15.01 -8.08
CA ALA A 34 -1.65 -15.95 -7.49
C ALA A 34 -2.34 -17.24 -7.02
N ASP A 35 -3.53 -17.13 -6.43
CA ASP A 35 -4.33 -18.27 -5.98
C ASP A 35 -4.83 -19.13 -7.16
N ASP A 36 -5.31 -18.48 -8.23
CA ASP A 36 -5.70 -19.16 -9.46
C ASP A 36 -4.53 -19.95 -10.08
N LYS A 37 -3.34 -19.33 -10.14
CA LYS A 37 -2.12 -19.97 -10.64
C LYS A 37 -1.62 -21.08 -9.71
N ALA A 38 -1.80 -20.94 -8.39
CA ALA A 38 -1.50 -22.01 -7.44
C ALA A 38 -2.35 -23.25 -7.72
N LEU A 39 -3.66 -23.07 -7.92
CA LEU A 39 -4.56 -24.17 -8.27
C LEU A 39 -4.15 -24.83 -9.59
N ARG A 40 -3.82 -24.07 -10.63
CA ARG A 40 -3.36 -24.61 -11.92
C ARG A 40 -2.03 -25.35 -11.79
N SER A 41 -1.09 -24.84 -10.99
CA SER A 41 0.19 -25.51 -10.76
C SER A 41 0.02 -26.87 -10.08
N LEU A 42 -0.95 -27.01 -9.18
CA LEU A 42 -1.25 -28.28 -8.53
C LEU A 42 -1.92 -29.27 -9.49
N VAL A 43 -2.82 -28.81 -10.36
CA VAL A 43 -3.56 -29.67 -11.29
C VAL A 43 -2.74 -30.10 -12.50
N ALA A 44 -1.90 -29.21 -13.03
CA ALA A 44 -1.19 -29.47 -14.28
C ALA A 44 0.08 -30.31 -14.09
N GLU A 45 0.66 -30.35 -12.88
CA GLU A 45 1.95 -31.00 -12.57
C GLU A 45 3.09 -30.64 -13.55
N THR A 46 2.97 -29.52 -14.29
CA THR A 46 3.97 -29.09 -15.26
C THR A 46 4.92 -28.06 -14.68
N SER A 47 6.19 -28.12 -15.08
CA SER A 47 7.20 -27.14 -14.69
C SER A 47 6.84 -25.69 -15.04
N GLY A 48 6.06 -25.48 -16.11
CA GLY A 48 5.62 -24.14 -16.56
C GLY A 48 4.62 -23.50 -15.60
N ALA A 49 3.59 -24.23 -15.17
CA ALA A 49 2.58 -23.71 -14.24
C ALA A 49 3.19 -23.32 -12.88
N GLY A 50 4.24 -24.04 -12.43
CA GLY A 50 4.98 -23.69 -11.23
C GLY A 50 5.81 -22.40 -11.36
N VAL A 51 6.27 -22.03 -12.56
CA VAL A 51 6.98 -20.75 -12.80
C VAL A 51 5.99 -19.60 -12.72
N GLU A 52 4.85 -19.70 -13.41
CA GLU A 52 3.82 -18.66 -13.43
C GLU A 52 3.29 -18.34 -12.03
N TYR A 53 3.07 -19.36 -11.19
CA TYR A 53 2.68 -19.19 -9.80
C TYR A 53 3.73 -18.39 -9.00
N ARG A 54 5.02 -18.73 -9.14
CA ARG A 54 6.09 -18.02 -8.43
C ARG A 54 6.19 -16.55 -8.87
N GLU A 55 6.02 -16.28 -10.15
CA GLU A 55 6.01 -14.91 -10.67
C GLU A 55 4.84 -14.10 -10.10
N ALA A 56 3.63 -14.67 -10.09
CA ALA A 56 2.47 -14.02 -9.49
C ALA A 56 2.67 -13.73 -7.98
N GLN A 57 3.23 -14.68 -7.23
CA GLN A 57 3.58 -14.47 -5.83
C GLN A 57 4.60 -13.33 -5.64
N LEU A 58 5.63 -13.26 -6.47
CA LEU A 58 6.63 -12.18 -6.40
C LEU A 58 6.00 -10.81 -6.65
N HIS A 59 5.03 -10.72 -7.58
CA HIS A 59 4.29 -9.49 -7.82
C HIS A 59 3.42 -9.09 -6.63
N ALA A 60 2.67 -10.03 -6.06
CA ALA A 60 1.89 -9.79 -4.85
C ALA A 60 2.78 -9.33 -3.68
N ASP A 61 3.93 -9.97 -3.46
CA ASP A 61 4.88 -9.60 -2.41
C ASP A 61 5.47 -8.20 -2.61
N ALA A 62 5.80 -7.84 -3.84
CA ALA A 62 6.27 -6.50 -4.16
C ALA A 62 5.17 -5.44 -3.84
N MET A 63 3.92 -5.75 -4.18
CA MET A 63 2.79 -4.87 -3.89
C MET A 63 2.51 -4.74 -2.39
N ARG A 64 2.61 -5.84 -1.61
CA ARG A 64 2.51 -5.80 -0.14
C ARG A 64 3.57 -4.90 0.50
N LYS A 65 4.80 -4.95 0.00
CA LYS A 65 5.88 -4.06 0.47
C LYS A 65 5.59 -2.60 0.14
N HIS A 66 5.08 -2.31 -1.05
CA HIS A 66 4.69 -0.97 -1.43
C HIS A 66 3.52 -0.45 -0.57
N ARG A 67 2.49 -1.27 -0.35
CA ARG A 67 1.37 -0.98 0.57
C ARG A 67 1.87 -0.59 1.96
N LEU A 68 2.77 -1.38 2.53
CA LEU A 68 3.35 -1.09 3.85
C LEU A 68 4.11 0.25 3.86
N HIS A 69 4.84 0.56 2.79
CA HIS A 69 5.52 1.84 2.66
C HIS A 69 4.55 3.03 2.63
N VAL A 70 3.44 2.92 1.89
CA VAL A 70 2.40 3.96 1.86
C VAL A 70 1.75 4.13 3.24
N GLN A 71 1.41 3.03 3.92
CA GLN A 71 0.86 3.07 5.27
C GLN A 71 1.80 3.76 6.27
N ASN A 72 3.09 3.40 6.25
CA ASN A 72 4.08 4.03 7.12
C ASN A 72 4.22 5.53 6.84
N SER A 73 4.16 5.94 5.57
CA SER A 73 4.21 7.36 5.19
C SER A 73 2.99 8.14 5.68
N ILE A 74 1.81 7.52 5.69
CA ILE A 74 0.59 8.10 6.26
C ILE A 74 0.78 8.31 7.76
N LEU A 75 1.18 7.27 8.50
CA LEU A 75 1.38 7.34 9.96
C LEU A 75 2.40 8.42 10.34
N GLU A 76 3.50 8.55 9.60
CA GLU A 76 4.50 9.59 9.85
C GLU A 76 3.91 11.01 9.65
N LEU A 77 3.08 11.20 8.61
CA LEU A 77 2.44 12.49 8.36
C LEU A 77 1.33 12.81 9.34
N GLU A 78 0.60 11.81 9.84
CA GLU A 78 -0.38 11.96 10.92
C GLU A 78 0.31 12.41 12.21
N GLY A 79 1.41 11.76 12.61
CA GLY A 79 2.20 12.21 13.77
C GLY A 79 2.71 13.65 13.62
N LYS A 80 3.20 14.03 12.43
CA LYS A 80 3.58 15.41 12.12
C LYS A 80 2.41 16.39 12.17
N GLN A 81 1.21 15.96 11.77
CA GLN A 81 0.01 16.77 11.84
C GLN A 81 -0.37 17.03 13.30
N ASP A 82 -0.35 15.99 14.13
CA ASP A 82 -0.65 16.09 15.56
C ASP A 82 0.32 17.06 16.26
N GLU A 83 1.63 16.93 16.02
CA GLU A 83 2.61 17.89 16.56
C GLU A 83 2.35 19.34 16.14
N LEU A 84 1.87 19.57 14.92
CA LEU A 84 1.55 20.90 14.43
C LEU A 84 0.26 21.45 15.06
N LEU A 85 -0.72 20.58 15.32
CA LEU A 85 -1.96 20.92 16.02
C LEU A 85 -1.68 21.26 17.48
N ASP A 86 -0.83 20.50 18.16
CA ASP A 86 -0.40 20.79 19.53
C ASP A 86 0.31 22.13 19.65
N LYS A 87 1.22 22.44 18.71
CA LYS A 87 1.89 23.76 18.67
C LYS A 87 0.91 24.91 18.42
N MET A 88 -0.17 24.65 17.68
CA MET A 88 -1.21 25.65 17.40
C MET A 88 -2.12 25.87 18.61
N SER A 89 -2.42 24.83 19.39
CA SER A 89 -3.27 24.93 20.59
C SER A 89 -2.54 25.53 21.80
N GLN A 90 -1.21 25.49 21.79
CA GLN A 90 -0.34 26.14 22.80
C GLN A 90 0.01 27.60 22.47
N SER A 91 -0.37 28.11 21.30
CA SER A 91 -0.21 29.52 20.89
C SER A 91 -1.47 30.34 21.19
#